data_AF-A0A382JLP7-F1
#
_entry.id   AF-A0A382JLP7-F1
#
_cell.length_a   1.000
_cell.length_b   1.000
_cell.length_c   1.000
_cell.angle_alpha   90.00
_cell.angle_beta   90.00
_cell.angle_gamma   90.00
#
_symmetry.space_group_name_H-M   'P 1'
#
loop_
_entity.id
_entity.type
_entity.pdbx_description
1 polymer ?
#
loop_
_entity_poly.entity_id
_entity_poly.type
_entity_poly.pdbx_seq_one_letter_code
_entity_poly.pdbx_strand_id
1 'polypeptide(L)'
;MITTKWNLITVTAAVTALVFTGFSTGAQQQSDEPPEMGFFLTSVGIGDGGNLGGLAGADAHCQALADAAGGGGRTWRAYLSTQGADAVDARDRIGSGPWANAEGLVVATSVENLHYDNSNFNWEHTLDENGAQVASRIDGDPDFTEHDALTGSQIDGTAFPPGDDQTCHNWTSNDEGSARVGHADRYSFTTPGSPWNSSHGTPGCT
;
A
#
# COMPACT_ATOMS: atom_id res chain seq x y z
N MET A 1 -17.62 43.43 -90.07
CA MET A 1 -16.59 44.34 -89.54
C MET A 1 -17.26 45.08 -88.39
N ILE A 2 -17.03 44.74 -87.13
CA ILE A 2 -15.89 45.14 -86.31
C ILE A 2 -15.69 44.08 -85.22
N THR A 3 -14.46 43.56 -85.10
CA THR A 3 -13.99 42.71 -84.00
C THR A 3 -13.42 43.59 -82.90
N THR A 4 -13.97 43.53 -81.68
CA THR A 4 -13.42 44.22 -80.51
C THR A 4 -12.69 43.19 -79.64
N LYS A 5 -11.37 43.31 -79.58
CA LYS A 5 -10.48 42.56 -78.69
C LYS A 5 -10.58 43.12 -77.27
N TRP A 6 -10.77 42.27 -76.26
CA TRP A 6 -10.60 42.62 -74.85
C TRP A 6 -9.51 41.73 -74.26
N ASN A 7 -8.47 42.37 -73.74
CA ASN A 7 -7.26 41.76 -73.22
C ASN A 7 -7.52 41.08 -71.88
N LEU A 8 -6.97 39.88 -71.74
CA LEU A 8 -6.93 39.05 -70.52
C LEU A 8 -6.12 39.75 -69.42
N ILE A 9 -6.69 39.81 -68.21
CA ILE A 9 -5.95 40.09 -66.98
C ILE A 9 -5.77 38.74 -66.26
N THR A 10 -4.53 38.25 -66.24
CA THR A 10 -4.10 37.08 -65.47
C THR A 10 -3.98 37.46 -63.99
N VAL A 11 -4.73 36.78 -63.12
CA VAL A 11 -4.54 36.78 -61.66
C VAL A 11 -3.93 35.44 -61.28
N THR A 12 -2.65 35.44 -60.93
CA THR A 12 -1.95 34.26 -60.40
C THR A 12 -2.24 34.14 -58.92
N ALA A 13 -3.13 33.22 -58.53
CA ALA A 13 -3.30 32.81 -57.14
C ALA A 13 -2.34 31.65 -56.84
N ALA A 14 -1.35 31.89 -55.99
CA ALA A 14 -0.46 30.84 -55.49
C ALA A 14 -1.22 30.02 -54.42
N VAL A 15 -1.47 28.75 -54.70
CA VAL A 15 -2.05 27.79 -53.75
C VAL A 15 -0.90 27.07 -53.04
N THR A 16 -0.63 27.45 -51.80
CA THR A 16 0.32 26.75 -50.92
C THR A 16 -0.40 25.56 -50.29
N ALA A 17 -0.06 24.34 -50.74
CA ALA A 17 -0.57 23.10 -50.15
C ALA A 17 0.15 22.82 -48.81
N LEU A 18 -0.57 22.93 -47.69
CA LEU A 18 -0.11 22.47 -46.39
C LEU A 18 -0.22 20.93 -46.33
N VAL A 19 0.92 20.25 -46.29
CA VAL A 19 1.00 18.80 -46.06
C VAL A 19 0.95 18.57 -44.55
N PHE A 20 -0.19 18.09 -44.04
CA PHE A 20 -0.30 17.60 -42.65
C PHE A 20 0.35 16.22 -42.56
N THR A 21 1.58 16.15 -42.05
CA THR A 21 2.19 14.90 -41.61
C THR A 21 1.50 14.46 -40.31
N GLY A 22 0.75 13.37 -40.37
CA GLY A 22 0.07 12.79 -39.20
C GLY A 22 1.09 12.37 -38.14
N PHE A 23 1.04 13.02 -36.98
CA PHE A 23 1.68 12.54 -35.77
C PHE A 23 0.84 11.39 -35.21
N SER A 24 1.32 10.16 -35.35
CA SER A 24 0.79 9.02 -34.62
C SER A 24 1.21 9.15 -33.15
N THR A 25 0.39 9.79 -32.33
CA THR A 25 0.51 9.66 -30.88
C THR A 25 0.12 8.23 -30.53
N GLY A 26 1.11 7.41 -30.15
CA GLY A 26 0.84 6.11 -29.53
C GLY A 26 0.06 6.36 -28.24
N ALA A 27 -1.23 6.04 -28.26
CA ALA A 27 -2.00 5.92 -27.04
C ALA A 27 -1.43 4.72 -26.28
N GLN A 28 -0.68 4.96 -25.20
CA GLN A 28 -0.45 3.93 -24.19
C GLN A 28 -1.82 3.63 -23.60
N GLN A 29 -2.38 2.49 -23.98
CA GLN A 29 -3.58 1.94 -23.42
C GLN A 29 -3.28 1.65 -21.93
N GLN A 30 -3.68 2.58 -21.04
CA GLN A 30 -3.81 2.27 -19.63
C GLN A 30 -4.84 1.15 -19.56
N SER A 31 -4.39 -0.05 -19.21
CA SER A 31 -5.28 -1.18 -18.98
C SER A 31 -6.27 -0.80 -17.88
N ASP A 32 -7.57 -0.87 -18.19
CA ASP A 32 -8.70 -0.67 -17.25
C ASP A 32 -8.80 -1.78 -16.17
N GLU A 33 -7.78 -2.62 -16.03
CA GLU A 33 -7.73 -3.66 -15.01
C GLU A 33 -7.30 -3.05 -13.67
N PRO A 34 -8.05 -3.27 -12.57
CA PRO A 34 -7.64 -2.82 -11.26
C PRO A 34 -6.25 -3.34 -10.91
N PRO A 35 -5.40 -2.57 -10.20
CA PRO A 35 -4.11 -3.06 -9.77
C PRO A 35 -4.26 -4.34 -8.95
N GLU A 36 -3.41 -5.34 -9.21
CA GLU A 36 -3.39 -6.56 -8.43
C GLU A 36 -3.15 -6.27 -6.94
N MET A 37 -3.75 -7.09 -6.07
CA MET A 37 -3.58 -7.00 -4.62
C MET A 37 -2.09 -7.09 -4.24
N GLY A 38 -1.64 -6.12 -3.44
CA GLY A 38 -0.29 -6.04 -2.91
C GLY A 38 -0.25 -5.71 -1.41
N PHE A 39 -1.39 -5.43 -0.81
CA PHE A 39 -1.53 -5.13 0.61
C PHE A 39 -2.79 -5.79 1.14
N PHE A 40 -2.70 -6.35 2.35
CA PHE A 40 -3.85 -6.76 3.14
C PHE A 40 -3.48 -6.80 4.63
N LEU A 41 -4.47 -6.72 5.50
CA LEU A 41 -4.34 -7.14 6.90
C LEU A 41 -4.72 -8.60 7.04
N THR A 42 -3.99 -9.37 7.84
CA THR A 42 -4.32 -10.78 8.02
C THR A 42 -5.72 -10.93 8.63
N SER A 43 -6.61 -11.67 7.95
CA SER A 43 -7.95 -11.99 8.48
C SER A 43 -7.92 -12.72 9.82
N VAL A 44 -6.85 -13.46 10.06
CA VAL A 44 -6.60 -14.21 11.29
C VAL A 44 -5.11 -14.16 11.64
N GLY A 45 -4.80 -13.97 12.93
CA GLY A 45 -3.44 -14.07 13.44
C GLY A 45 -2.97 -15.52 13.62
N ILE A 46 -1.69 -15.71 13.91
CA ILE A 46 -1.11 -17.04 14.21
C ILE A 46 -1.71 -17.65 15.49
N GLY A 47 -2.18 -16.82 16.41
CA GLY A 47 -2.83 -17.25 17.66
C GLY A 47 -1.87 -17.60 18.79
N ASP A 48 -0.60 -17.21 18.67
CA ASP A 48 0.44 -17.40 19.69
C ASP A 48 1.05 -16.06 20.13
N GLY A 49 0.19 -15.05 20.31
CA GLY A 49 0.60 -13.70 20.69
C GLY A 49 1.65 -13.10 19.74
N GLY A 50 2.74 -12.59 20.32
CA GLY A 50 3.90 -12.04 19.61
C GLY A 50 4.87 -13.11 19.06
N ASN A 51 4.66 -14.40 19.37
CA ASN A 51 5.46 -15.48 18.82
C ASN A 51 4.95 -15.85 17.43
N LEU A 52 5.48 -15.18 16.41
CA LEU A 52 5.13 -15.42 15.02
C LEU A 52 6.06 -16.45 14.36
N GLY A 53 6.98 -17.08 15.11
CA GLY A 53 8.05 -17.91 14.57
C GLY A 53 9.15 -17.09 13.88
N GLY A 54 9.38 -15.86 14.35
CA GLY A 54 10.25 -14.89 13.71
C GLY A 54 9.68 -14.36 12.38
N LEU A 55 10.49 -13.57 11.66
CA LEU A 55 10.08 -13.04 10.35
C LEU A 55 9.72 -14.13 9.34
N ALA A 56 10.40 -15.28 9.39
CA ALA A 56 10.14 -16.38 8.48
C ALA A 56 8.77 -17.04 8.73
N GLY A 57 8.37 -17.21 10.00
CA GLY A 57 7.05 -17.73 10.34
C GLY A 57 5.94 -16.73 10.01
N ALA A 58 6.16 -15.45 10.30
CA ALA A 58 5.22 -14.38 9.93
C ALA A 58 5.03 -14.27 8.40
N ASP A 59 6.11 -14.33 7.62
CA ASP A 59 6.05 -14.32 6.15
C ASP A 59 5.30 -15.55 5.62
N ALA A 60 5.56 -16.73 6.17
CA ALA A 60 4.87 -17.96 5.77
C ALA A 60 3.37 -17.88 6.03
N HIS A 61 2.96 -17.26 7.14
CA HIS A 61 1.55 -17.02 7.46
C HIS A 61 0.89 -16.08 6.44
N CYS A 62 1.51 -14.93 6.15
CA CYS A 62 1.01 -14.01 5.13
C CYS A 62 0.92 -14.68 3.75
N GLN A 63 1.93 -15.46 3.35
CA GLN A 63 1.91 -16.19 2.09
C GLN A 63 0.75 -17.19 2.04
N ALA A 64 0.53 -17.97 3.11
CA ALA A 64 -0.55 -18.96 3.17
C ALA A 64 -1.94 -18.33 3.04
N LEU A 65 -2.17 -17.19 3.71
CA LEU A 65 -3.42 -16.43 3.59
C LEU A 65 -3.63 -15.92 2.16
N ALA A 66 -2.60 -15.29 1.59
CA ALA A 66 -2.68 -14.79 0.23
C ALA A 66 -2.89 -15.91 -0.81
N ASP A 67 -2.23 -17.05 -0.66
CA ASP A 67 -2.42 -18.22 -1.51
C ASP A 67 -3.87 -18.70 -1.47
N ALA A 68 -4.46 -18.77 -0.27
CA ALA A 68 -5.86 -19.17 -0.08
C ALA A 68 -6.86 -18.19 -0.72
N ALA A 69 -6.53 -16.90 -0.74
CA ALA A 69 -7.33 -15.85 -1.39
C ALA A 69 -7.06 -15.70 -2.90
N GLY A 70 -6.16 -16.50 -3.48
CA GLY A 70 -5.80 -16.42 -4.90
C GLY A 70 -4.74 -15.38 -5.26
N GLY A 71 -4.12 -14.73 -4.26
CA GLY A 71 -3.00 -13.79 -4.40
C GLY A 71 -1.61 -14.43 -4.41
N GLY A 72 -1.50 -15.76 -4.56
CA GLY A 72 -0.24 -16.51 -4.44
C GLY A 72 0.81 -16.29 -5.54
N GLY A 73 0.49 -15.50 -6.58
CA GLY A 73 1.44 -15.14 -7.65
C GLY A 73 2.57 -14.21 -7.20
N ARG A 74 2.57 -13.77 -5.93
CA ARG A 74 3.51 -12.83 -5.33
C ARG A 74 4.22 -13.45 -4.14
N THR A 75 5.40 -12.94 -3.83
CA THR A 75 6.05 -13.19 -2.55
C THR A 75 5.50 -12.22 -1.52
N TRP A 76 4.85 -12.76 -0.50
CA TRP A 76 4.29 -11.98 0.59
C TRP A 76 5.27 -11.91 1.76
N ARG A 77 5.30 -10.74 2.42
CA ARG A 77 6.12 -10.47 3.58
C ARG A 77 5.25 -9.85 4.66
N ALA A 78 5.40 -10.31 5.89
CA ALA A 78 4.83 -9.61 7.03
C ALA A 78 5.55 -8.27 7.20
N TYR A 79 4.79 -7.18 7.31
CA TYR A 79 5.34 -5.85 7.54
C TYR A 79 5.81 -5.69 8.99
N LEU A 80 6.98 -6.26 9.28
CA LEU A 80 7.54 -6.35 10.62
C LEU A 80 9.02 -5.98 10.58
N SER A 81 9.42 -5.09 11.49
CA SER A 81 10.83 -4.84 11.78
C SER A 81 11.32 -5.77 12.90
N THR A 82 12.63 -5.93 13.01
CA THR A 82 13.30 -6.61 14.13
C THR A 82 14.27 -5.65 14.80
N GLN A 83 14.75 -5.97 16.00
CA GLN A 83 15.60 -5.13 16.81
C GLN A 83 16.91 -5.86 17.18
N GLY A 84 18.01 -5.11 17.31
CA GLY A 84 19.34 -5.63 17.66
C GLY A 84 20.41 -5.27 16.66
N ALA A 85 21.55 -5.97 16.72
CA ALA A 85 22.70 -5.71 15.85
C ALA A 85 22.40 -5.98 14.37
N ASP A 86 21.57 -6.99 14.10
CA ASP A 86 21.14 -7.40 12.77
C ASP A 86 19.66 -7.03 12.53
N ALA A 87 19.24 -5.88 13.06
CA ALA A 87 17.89 -5.37 12.90
C ALA A 87 17.53 -5.26 11.41
N VAL A 88 16.30 -5.68 11.10
CA VAL A 88 15.74 -5.59 9.76
C VAL A 88 14.63 -4.55 9.77
N ASP A 89 14.69 -3.61 8.85
CA ASP A 89 13.68 -2.58 8.65
C ASP A 89 12.52 -3.15 7.80
N ALA A 90 11.27 -3.01 8.26
CA ALA A 90 10.10 -3.47 7.53
C ALA A 90 10.00 -2.83 6.13
N ARG A 91 10.34 -1.54 6.04
CA ARG A 91 10.30 -0.77 4.77
C ARG A 91 11.18 -1.36 3.67
N ASP A 92 12.29 -2.00 4.04
CA ASP A 92 13.27 -2.52 3.08
C ASP A 92 12.92 -3.94 2.59
N ARG A 93 11.95 -4.58 3.25
CA ARG A 93 11.49 -5.94 2.93
C ARG A 93 10.35 -5.96 1.91
N ILE A 94 9.71 -4.82 1.66
CA ILE A 94 8.60 -4.67 0.74
C ILE A 94 9.06 -4.05 -0.58
N GLY A 95 8.24 -4.18 -1.63
CA GLY A 95 8.51 -3.59 -2.94
C GLY A 95 8.44 -2.05 -2.93
N SER A 96 8.55 -1.43 -4.11
CA SER A 96 8.42 0.03 -4.26
C SER A 96 6.97 0.53 -4.30
N GLY A 97 5.99 -0.38 -4.31
CA GLY A 97 4.60 -0.08 -4.64
C GLY A 97 4.36 0.02 -6.16
N PRO A 98 3.15 0.40 -6.59
CA PRO A 98 1.97 0.68 -5.74
C PRO A 98 1.41 -0.59 -5.10
N TRP A 99 0.63 -0.43 -4.04
CA TRP A 99 -0.11 -1.49 -3.39
C TRP A 99 -1.60 -1.17 -3.41
N ALA A 100 -2.38 -2.14 -3.89
CA ALA A 100 -3.83 -2.12 -3.79
C ALA A 100 -4.31 -3.24 -2.86
N ASN A 101 -5.53 -3.09 -2.35
CA ASN A 101 -6.23 -4.13 -1.57
C ASN A 101 -6.86 -5.19 -2.50
N ALA A 102 -7.58 -6.16 -1.91
CA ALA A 102 -8.24 -7.24 -2.66
C ALA A 102 -9.29 -6.76 -3.68
N GLU A 103 -9.83 -5.55 -3.51
CA GLU A 103 -10.80 -4.93 -4.42
C GLU A 103 -10.13 -4.03 -5.49
N GLY A 104 -8.80 -3.92 -5.48
CA GLY A 104 -8.04 -3.07 -6.39
C GLY A 104 -8.03 -1.58 -6.01
N LEU A 105 -8.49 -1.22 -4.81
CA LEU A 105 -8.36 0.14 -4.29
C LEU A 105 -6.92 0.40 -3.84
N VAL A 106 -6.33 1.49 -4.32
CA VAL A 106 -4.93 1.83 -4.03
C VAL A 106 -4.77 2.27 -2.57
N VAL A 107 -4.02 1.50 -1.80
CA VAL A 107 -3.67 1.78 -0.41
C VAL A 107 -2.48 2.74 -0.34
N ALA A 108 -1.44 2.50 -1.14
CA ALA A 108 -0.30 3.40 -1.23
C ALA A 108 0.37 3.32 -2.60
N THR A 109 0.85 4.45 -3.11
CA THR A 109 1.48 4.53 -4.43
C THR A 109 3.00 4.37 -4.40
N SER A 110 3.61 4.53 -3.23
CA SER A 110 5.06 4.47 -3.01
C SER A 110 5.37 4.27 -1.53
N VAL A 111 6.60 3.90 -1.20
CA VAL A 111 7.08 3.78 0.20
C VAL A 111 6.86 5.09 0.97
N GLU A 112 7.11 6.25 0.34
CA GLU A 112 6.89 7.55 0.99
C GLU A 112 5.41 7.78 1.32
N ASN A 113 4.53 7.49 0.35
CA ASN A 113 3.09 7.62 0.53
C ASN A 113 2.55 6.61 1.57
N LEU A 114 3.16 5.42 1.64
CA LEU A 114 2.86 4.41 2.65
C LEU A 114 3.13 4.94 4.07
N HIS A 115 4.21 5.70 4.30
CA HIS A 115 4.60 6.11 5.67
C HIS A 115 4.12 7.49 6.10
N TYR A 116 4.08 8.46 5.19
CA TYR A 116 3.87 9.87 5.57
C TYR A 116 2.51 10.44 5.16
N ASP A 117 2.12 10.29 3.89
CA ASP A 117 0.82 10.77 3.43
C ASP A 117 -0.29 9.89 4.03
N ASN A 118 -0.17 8.57 3.83
CA ASN A 118 -0.95 7.46 4.36
C ASN A 118 -2.47 7.67 4.54
N SER A 119 -3.05 8.64 3.83
CA SER A 119 -4.43 9.09 3.99
C SER A 119 -5.45 8.06 3.53
N ASN A 120 -5.02 7.12 2.68
CA ASN A 120 -5.85 6.05 2.16
C ASN A 120 -6.00 4.91 3.17
N PHE A 121 -5.21 4.85 4.25
CA PHE A 121 -5.46 3.88 5.32
C PHE A 121 -6.71 4.28 6.10
N ASN A 122 -7.78 3.52 5.86
CA ASN A 122 -9.10 3.65 6.44
C ASN A 122 -9.84 2.32 6.25
N TRP A 123 -11.04 2.19 6.81
CA TRP A 123 -11.81 0.93 6.78
C TRP A 123 -12.18 0.45 5.36
N GLU A 124 -12.28 1.34 4.37
CA GLU A 124 -12.61 0.96 2.98
C GLU A 124 -11.40 0.34 2.25
N HIS A 125 -10.19 0.81 2.57
CA HIS A 125 -8.98 0.42 1.85
C HIS A 125 -8.19 -0.65 2.59
N THR A 126 -8.18 -0.61 3.92
CA THR A 126 -7.43 -1.55 4.76
C THR A 126 -8.25 -2.83 4.98
N LEU A 127 -8.37 -3.64 3.92
CA LEU A 127 -9.12 -4.90 3.91
C LEU A 127 -8.20 -6.09 4.21
N ASP A 128 -8.83 -7.23 4.52
CA ASP A 128 -8.14 -8.51 4.59
C ASP A 128 -7.85 -9.10 3.20
N GLU A 129 -7.13 -10.24 3.16
CA GLU A 129 -6.75 -10.89 1.91
C GLU A 129 -7.95 -11.34 1.06
N ASN A 130 -9.13 -11.50 1.68
CA ASN A 130 -10.38 -11.91 1.03
C ASN A 130 -11.25 -10.71 0.63
N GLY A 131 -10.80 -9.47 0.90
CA GLY A 131 -11.57 -8.25 0.70
C GLY A 131 -12.62 -7.99 1.76
N ALA A 132 -12.58 -8.69 2.90
CA ALA A 132 -13.44 -8.40 4.02
C ALA A 132 -12.85 -7.25 4.85
N GLN A 133 -13.75 -6.49 5.48
CA GLN A 133 -13.33 -5.52 6.48
C GLN A 133 -12.81 -6.25 7.71
N VAL A 134 -11.65 -5.83 8.19
CA VAL A 134 -11.19 -6.21 9.52
C VAL A 134 -11.83 -5.33 10.57
N ALA A 135 -11.65 -5.72 11.83
CA ALA A 135 -11.99 -4.89 12.98
C ALA A 135 -11.39 -3.47 12.84
N SER A 136 -12.24 -2.46 13.01
CA SER A 136 -11.94 -1.04 12.89
C SER A 136 -12.78 -0.28 13.91
N ARG A 137 -12.19 0.76 14.48
CA ARG A 137 -12.88 1.66 15.41
C ARG A 137 -13.56 2.83 14.70
N ILE A 138 -13.31 2.99 13.40
CA ILE A 138 -14.01 3.93 12.53
C ILE A 138 -15.26 3.25 11.98
N ASP A 139 -16.42 3.77 12.37
CA ASP A 139 -17.76 3.57 11.76
C ASP A 139 -18.18 2.10 11.52
N GLY A 140 -17.74 1.19 12.40
CA GLY A 140 -18.22 -0.18 12.45
C GLY A 140 -19.41 -0.33 13.40
N ASP A 141 -20.52 -0.88 12.91
CA ASP A 141 -21.48 -1.60 13.75
C ASP A 141 -21.23 -3.11 13.50
N PRO A 142 -20.74 -3.87 14.50
CA PRO A 142 -20.41 -3.43 15.86
C PRO A 142 -19.09 -2.63 15.95
N ASP A 143 -18.98 -1.77 16.96
CA ASP A 143 -17.74 -1.03 17.28
C ASP A 143 -16.67 -2.05 17.72
N PHE A 144 -15.64 -2.20 16.89
CA PHE A 144 -14.51 -3.04 17.24
C PHE A 144 -13.41 -2.20 17.89
N THR A 145 -12.96 -2.62 19.07
CA THR A 145 -11.79 -2.01 19.71
C THR A 145 -10.46 -2.51 19.13
N GLU A 146 -10.50 -3.59 18.36
CA GLU A 146 -9.33 -4.17 17.72
C GLU A 146 -9.06 -3.42 16.41
N HIS A 147 -7.95 -2.69 16.38
CA HIS A 147 -7.48 -1.98 15.18
C HIS A 147 -5.95 -1.90 15.11
N ASP A 148 -5.30 -2.57 16.07
CA ASP A 148 -3.86 -2.60 16.23
C ASP A 148 -3.26 -3.65 15.29
N ALA A 149 -2.26 -3.25 14.51
CA ALA A 149 -1.44 -4.15 13.70
C ALA A 149 -0.02 -4.19 14.26
N LEU A 150 0.50 -5.38 14.57
CA LEU A 150 1.90 -5.57 14.96
C LEU A 150 2.83 -5.10 13.84
N THR A 151 3.83 -4.28 14.18
CA THR A 151 4.80 -3.75 13.19
C THR A 151 6.24 -3.77 13.68
N GLY A 152 6.48 -3.57 14.99
CA GLY A 152 7.84 -3.38 15.52
C GLY A 152 8.59 -2.19 14.95
N SER A 153 7.89 -1.27 14.26
CA SER A 153 8.50 -0.29 13.36
C SER A 153 8.26 1.13 13.85
N GLN A 154 9.23 2.00 13.60
CA GLN A 154 9.05 3.45 13.67
C GLN A 154 8.15 3.92 12.52
N ILE A 155 7.71 5.18 12.58
CA ILE A 155 6.77 5.75 11.59
C ILE A 155 7.30 5.70 10.15
N ASP A 156 8.62 5.82 9.97
CA ASP A 156 9.29 5.74 8.68
C ASP A 156 9.56 4.30 8.23
N GLY A 157 9.04 3.30 8.96
CA GLY A 157 9.19 1.89 8.65
C GLY A 157 10.54 1.28 8.99
N THR A 158 11.40 2.00 9.71
CA THR A 158 12.66 1.47 10.25
C THR A 158 12.46 0.75 11.59
N ALA A 159 13.39 -0.11 11.95
CA ALA A 159 13.48 -0.73 13.25
C ALA A 159 13.69 0.29 14.36
N PHE A 160 13.19 0.00 15.56
CA PHE A 160 13.61 0.74 16.75
C PHE A 160 15.08 0.47 17.07
N PRO A 161 15.81 1.45 17.63
CA PRO A 161 17.17 1.23 18.09
C PRO A 161 17.21 0.22 19.25
N PRO A 162 18.39 -0.37 19.55
CA PRO A 162 18.55 -1.23 20.72
C PRO A 162 18.14 -0.52 22.02
N GLY A 163 17.54 -1.26 22.95
CA GLY A 163 16.93 -0.72 24.17
C GLY A 163 15.73 -1.54 24.58
N ASP A 164 14.63 -0.87 24.92
CA ASP A 164 13.34 -1.52 25.20
C ASP A 164 12.88 -2.30 23.97
N ASP A 165 12.58 -3.58 24.15
CA ASP A 165 12.10 -4.44 23.06
C ASP A 165 10.74 -3.95 22.54
N GLN A 166 10.62 -3.83 21.22
CA GLN A 166 9.42 -3.43 20.52
C GLN A 166 8.85 -4.56 19.63
N THR A 167 9.29 -5.80 19.83
CA THR A 167 9.10 -6.88 18.85
C THR A 167 8.77 -8.24 19.46
N CYS A 168 8.57 -8.33 20.78
CA CYS A 168 8.39 -9.61 21.47
C CYS A 168 9.50 -10.63 21.12
N HIS A 169 10.74 -10.19 21.37
CA HIS A 169 11.97 -10.93 21.12
C HIS A 169 12.17 -11.29 19.64
N ASN A 170 12.03 -10.31 18.74
CA ASN A 170 12.08 -10.52 17.30
C ASN A 170 11.04 -11.56 16.82
N TRP A 171 9.84 -11.47 17.38
CA TRP A 171 8.67 -12.27 17.05
C TRP A 171 8.80 -13.75 17.39
N THR A 172 9.54 -14.06 18.47
CA THR A 172 9.74 -15.44 18.93
C THR A 172 9.30 -15.68 20.37
N SER A 173 8.59 -14.72 20.97
CA SER A 173 8.12 -14.82 22.36
C SER A 173 6.66 -14.44 22.47
N ASN A 174 5.94 -15.22 23.26
CA ASN A 174 4.58 -14.95 23.74
C ASN A 174 4.55 -14.75 25.27
N ASP A 175 5.70 -14.50 25.91
CA ASP A 175 5.85 -14.33 27.36
C ASP A 175 5.70 -12.84 27.78
N GLU A 176 6.51 -12.37 28.74
CA GLU A 176 6.55 -10.96 29.10
C GLU A 176 7.18 -10.09 28.01
N GLY A 177 6.69 -8.86 27.89
CA GLY A 177 7.23 -7.86 26.97
C GLY A 177 6.14 -6.99 26.36
N SER A 178 6.48 -6.35 25.25
CA SER A 178 5.57 -5.54 24.45
C SER A 178 6.07 -5.54 23.01
N ALA A 179 5.15 -5.39 22.06
CA ALA A 179 5.47 -5.12 20.67
C ALA A 179 4.89 -3.78 20.24
N ARG A 180 5.58 -3.07 19.34
CA ARG A 180 5.03 -1.87 18.71
C ARG A 180 3.93 -2.27 17.73
N VAL A 181 2.78 -1.62 17.89
CA VAL A 181 1.68 -1.66 16.93
C VAL A 181 1.53 -0.33 16.21
N GLY A 182 0.81 -0.32 15.10
CA GLY A 182 0.17 0.87 14.55
C GLY A 182 -1.33 0.68 14.37
N HIS A 183 -2.04 1.75 14.04
CA HIS A 183 -3.51 1.74 13.91
C HIS A 183 -3.90 1.61 12.46
N ALA A 184 -4.30 0.42 12.02
CA ALA A 184 -4.47 0.16 10.59
C ALA A 184 -5.66 0.92 9.96
N ASP A 185 -6.57 1.40 10.80
CA ASP A 185 -7.66 2.33 10.47
C ASP A 185 -7.28 3.82 10.67
N ARG A 186 -6.07 4.10 11.17
CA ARG A 186 -5.54 5.42 11.60
C ARG A 186 -6.37 6.13 12.66
N TYR A 187 -7.28 5.43 13.34
CA TYR A 187 -8.14 6.03 14.34
C TYR A 187 -7.31 6.60 15.49
N SER A 188 -7.62 7.84 15.87
CA SER A 188 -7.05 8.49 17.04
C SER A 188 -8.05 9.51 17.57
N PHE A 189 -7.94 9.84 18.85
CA PHE A 189 -8.63 10.99 19.44
C PHE A 189 -7.97 12.34 19.08
N THR A 190 -6.94 12.34 18.23
CA THR A 190 -6.15 13.52 17.84
C THR A 190 -6.06 13.70 16.32
N THR A 191 -5.93 14.94 15.84
CA THR A 191 -5.65 15.29 14.43
C THR A 191 -4.13 15.28 14.18
N PRO A 192 -3.61 14.73 13.06
CA PRO A 192 -4.31 14.26 11.85
C PRO A 192 -4.76 12.78 11.87
N GLY A 193 -4.65 12.09 12.99
CA GLY A 193 -4.88 10.64 13.12
C GLY A 193 -3.67 9.97 13.77
N SER A 194 -3.73 8.65 13.89
CA SER A 194 -2.60 7.82 14.33
C SER A 194 -1.84 7.25 13.11
N PRO A 195 -0.51 7.09 13.17
CA PRO A 195 0.22 6.37 12.13
C PRO A 195 -0.21 4.91 12.05
N TRP A 196 -0.40 4.40 10.83
CA TRP A 196 -0.86 3.02 10.65
C TRP A 196 0.14 1.97 11.11
N ASN A 197 1.42 2.33 11.21
CA ASN A 197 2.53 1.43 11.51
C ASN A 197 3.25 1.72 12.83
N SER A 198 2.93 2.79 13.55
CA SER A 198 3.66 3.14 14.79
C SER A 198 2.84 4.04 15.71
N SER A 199 2.22 3.45 16.72
CA SER A 199 1.37 4.10 17.71
C SER A 199 1.86 3.82 19.14
N HIS A 200 1.44 2.71 19.76
CA HIS A 200 1.81 2.34 21.12
C HIS A 200 2.37 0.91 21.21
N GLY A 201 2.83 0.53 22.39
CA GLY A 201 3.16 -0.86 22.68
C GLY A 201 1.90 -1.68 22.99
N THR A 202 1.95 -2.97 22.73
CA THR A 202 0.97 -3.93 23.26
C THR A 202 1.06 -4.01 24.79
N PRO A 203 0.00 -4.40 25.50
CA PRO A 203 0.06 -4.64 26.95
C PRO A 203 0.97 -5.82 27.35
N GLY A 204 1.25 -6.73 26.43
CA GLY A 204 1.99 -7.97 26.61
C GLY A 204 2.35 -8.62 25.27
N CYS A 205 3.04 -9.75 25.30
CA CYS A 205 3.30 -10.57 24.11
C CYS A 205 2.33 -11.75 23.97
N THR A 206 1.31 -11.88 24.82
CA THR A 206 0.28 -12.94 24.77
C THR A 206 -0.94 -12.55 23.98
#